data_AF-A0A1K1QPE4-F1
#
_entry.id   AF-A0A1K1QPE4-F1
#
_cell.length_a   1.000
_cell.length_b   1.000
_cell.length_c   1.000
_cell.angle_alpha   90.00
_cell.angle_beta   90.00
_cell.angle_gamma   90.00
#
_symmetry.space_group_name_H-M   'P 1'
#
loop_
_entity.id
_entity.type
_entity.pdbx_description
1 polymer ?
#
loop_
_entity_poly.entity_id
_entity_poly.type
_entity_poly.pdbx_seq_one_letter_code
_entity_poly.pdbx_strand_id
1 'polypeptide(L)' 'MKSLQYFAYTLMLMFGAPIVIYQAFKNQEHPFYWPVLIIGLIMGIGAIVMAFISLRVMMRSFFGD' A
#
# COMPACT_ATOMS: atom_id res chain seq x y z
N MET A 1 -0.85 -21.10 -1.93
CA MET A 1 -0.06 -20.31 -0.96
C MET A 1 0.37 -18.93 -1.49
N LYS A 2 0.70 -18.78 -2.78
CA LYS A 2 1.14 -17.48 -3.35
C LYS A 2 0.10 -16.35 -3.23
N SER A 3 -1.20 -16.63 -3.44
CA SER A 3 -2.28 -15.63 -3.34
C SER A 3 -2.41 -15.00 -1.95
N LEU A 4 -2.34 -15.81 -0.89
CA LEU A 4 -2.40 -15.35 0.49
C LEU A 4 -1.21 -14.46 0.87
N GLN A 5 -0.01 -14.78 0.36
CA GLN A 5 1.19 -13.95 0.57
C GLN A 5 1.05 -12.58 -0.12
N TYR A 6 0.58 -12.54 -1.38
CA TYR A 6 0.32 -11.27 -2.07
C TYR A 6 -0.73 -10.41 -1.35
N PHE A 7 -1.77 -11.03 -0.83
CA PHE A 7 -2.79 -10.34 -0.04
C PHE A 7 -2.23 -9.78 1.28
N ALA A 8 -1.41 -10.56 2.00
CA ALA A 8 -0.75 -10.10 3.22
C ALA A 8 0.18 -8.89 2.98
N TYR A 9 0.96 -8.90 1.89
CA TYR A 9 1.80 -7.75 1.52
C TYR A 9 0.97 -6.52 1.15
N THR A 10 -0.15 -6.73 0.44
CA THR A 10 -1.07 -5.65 0.09
C THR A 10 -1.64 -5.00 1.35
N LEU A 11 -2.11 -5.80 2.32
CA LEU A 11 -2.60 -5.30 3.60
C LEU A 11 -1.55 -4.47 4.34
N MET A 12 -0.31 -4.97 4.45
CA MET A 12 0.77 -4.20 5.10
C MET A 12 1.01 -2.86 4.39
N LEU A 13 0.99 -2.83 3.06
CA LEU A 13 1.17 -1.60 2.29
C LEU A 13 0.00 -0.62 2.51
N MET A 14 -1.23 -1.12 2.57
CA MET A 14 -2.45 -0.34 2.78
C MET A 14 -2.48 0.34 4.15
N PHE A 15 -1.88 -0.24 5.19
CA PHE A 15 -1.71 0.42 6.49
C PHE A 15 -0.42 1.25 6.56
N GLY A 16 0.64 0.83 5.89
CA GLY A 16 1.91 1.56 5.86
C GLY A 16 1.80 2.94 5.20
N ALA A 17 1.10 3.04 4.08
CA ALA A 17 0.95 4.32 3.37
C ALA A 17 0.25 5.41 4.22
N PRO A 18 -0.93 5.17 4.86
CA PRO A 18 -1.55 6.12 5.77
C PRO A 18 -0.65 6.53 6.94
N ILE A 19 0.12 5.59 7.51
CA ILE A 19 1.04 5.88 8.62
C ILE A 19 2.14 6.85 8.15
N VAL A 20 2.75 6.59 6.99
CA VAL A 20 3.80 7.45 6.44
C VAL A 20 3.26 8.85 6.10
N ILE A 21 2.07 8.92 5.48
CA ILE A 21 1.41 10.20 5.16
C ILE A 21 1.05 10.97 6.44
N TYR A 22 0.49 10.29 7.44
CA TYR A 22 0.16 10.89 8.74
C TYR A 22 1.40 11.46 9.44
N GLN A 23 2.51 10.70 9.40
CA GLN A 23 3.78 11.17 9.94
C GLN A 23 4.32 12.38 9.18
N ALA A 24 4.18 12.44 7.85
CA ALA A 24 4.54 13.62 7.08
C ALA A 24 3.72 14.84 7.53
N PHE A 25 2.39 14.72 7.60
CA PHE A 25 1.51 15.83 8.02
C PHE A 25 1.70 16.26 9.47
N LYS A 26 2.19 15.39 10.34
CA LYS A 26 2.57 15.76 11.70
C LYS A 26 3.89 16.56 11.75
N ASN A 27 4.77 16.36 10.78
CA ASN A 27 6.13 16.93 10.75
C ASN A 27 6.31 17.97 9.63
N GLN A 28 5.32 18.87 9.43
CA GLN A 28 5.33 19.85 8.33
C GLN A 28 6.50 20.84 8.37
N GLU A 29 7.01 21.16 9.56
CA GLU A 29 8.15 22.05 9.74
C GLU A 29 9.51 21.36 9.53
N HIS A 30 9.52 20.03 9.36
CA HIS A 30 10.75 19.29 9.15
C HIS A 30 11.23 19.43 7.70
N PRO A 31 12.54 19.61 7.43
CA PRO A 31 13.09 19.69 6.07
C PRO A 31 12.76 18.49 5.17
N PHE A 32 12.48 17.34 5.79
CA PHE A 32 12.08 16.10 5.08
C PHE A 32 10.57 15.93 4.87
N TYR A 33 9.75 16.94 5.17
CA TYR A 33 8.30 16.89 4.95
C TYR A 33 7.94 16.43 3.53
N TRP A 34 8.45 17.14 2.52
CA TRP A 34 8.17 16.86 1.12
C TRP A 34 8.65 15.46 0.68
N PRO A 35 9.90 15.05 0.95
CA PRO A 35 10.35 13.68 0.68
C PRO A 35 9.45 12.60 1.29
N VAL A 36 9.10 12.72 2.57
CA VAL A 36 8.30 11.70 3.27
C VAL A 36 6.86 11.66 2.73
N LEU A 37 6.28 12.84 2.44
CA LEU A 37 4.95 12.93 1.84
C LEU A 37 4.89 12.27 0.46
N ILE A 38 5.88 12.52 -0.40
CA ILE A 38 5.96 11.93 -1.74
C ILE A 38 6.09 10.41 -1.65
N ILE A 39 6.92 9.90 -0.73
CA ILE A 39 7.05 8.45 -0.48
C ILE A 39 5.70 7.89 -0.04
N GLY A 40 5.01 8.54 0.89
CA GLY A 40 3.69 8.12 1.37
C GLY A 40 2.65 8.04 0.25
N LEU A 41 2.63 9.03 -0.64
CA LEU A 41 1.72 9.05 -1.81
C LEU A 41 2.05 7.94 -2.82
N ILE A 42 3.34 7.71 -3.11
CA ILE A 42 3.77 6.62 -4.00
C ILE A 42 3.38 5.27 -3.40
N MET A 43 3.59 5.08 -2.09
CA MET A 43 3.15 3.88 -1.37
C MET A 43 1.62 3.72 -1.45
N GLY A 44 0.86 4.81 -1.33
CA GLY A 44 -0.60 4.80 -1.44
C GLY A 44 -1.08 4.36 -2.83
N ILE A 45 -0.50 4.91 -3.90
CA ILE A 45 -0.80 4.51 -5.29
C ILE A 45 -0.43 3.03 -5.49
N GLY A 46 0.75 2.61 -5.02
CA GLY A 46 1.18 1.22 -5.07
C GLY A 46 0.23 0.28 -4.32
N ALA A 47 -0.30 0.70 -3.16
CA ALA A 47 -1.23 -0.07 -2.37
C ALA A 47 -2.56 -0.29 -3.12
N ILE A 48 -3.07 0.75 -3.78
CA ILE A 48 -4.29 0.66 -4.60
C ILE A 48 -4.07 -0.31 -5.76
N VAL A 49 -2.96 -0.18 -6.50
CA VAL A 49 -2.64 -1.08 -7.62
C VAL A 49 -2.51 -2.53 -7.16
N MET A 50 -1.78 -2.77 -6.07
CA MET A 50 -1.62 -4.11 -5.50
C MET A 50 -2.94 -4.68 -4.96
N ALA A 51 -3.83 -3.84 -4.43
CA ALA A 51 -5.17 -4.27 -4.01
C ALA A 51 -5.95 -4.89 -5.16
N PHE A 52 -6.02 -4.21 -6.31
CA PHE A 52 -6.68 -4.76 -7.50
C PHE A 52 -6.02 -6.06 -8.00
N ILE A 53 -4.68 -6.11 -8.02
CA ILE A 53 -3.96 -7.32 -8.45
C ILE A 53 -4.20 -8.49 -7.49
N SER A 54 -4.11 -8.26 -6.18
CA SER A 54 -4.31 -9.30 -5.17
C SER A 54 -5.74 -9.85 -5.21
N LEU A 55 -6.74 -8.99 -5.38
CA LEU A 55 -8.14 -9.40 -5.54
C LEU A 55 -8.33 -10.25 -6.79
N ARG A 56 -7.72 -9.86 -7.92
CA ARG A 56 -7.80 -10.65 -9.16
C ARG A 56 -7.15 -12.04 -9.01
N VAL A 57 -6.00 -12.11 -8.35
CA VAL A 57 -5.30 -13.38 -8.08
C VAL A 57 -6.10 -14.25 -7.12
N MET A 58 -6.73 -13.66 -6.09
CA MET A 58 -7.66 -14.37 -5.21
C MET A 58 -8.85 -14.92 -6.01
N MET A 59 -9.53 -14.10 -6.81
CA MET A 59 -10.70 -14.55 -7.58
C MET A 59 -10.35 -15.71 -8.51
N ARG A 60 -9.25 -15.64 -9.26
CA ARG A 60 -8.79 -16.77 -10.09
C ARG A 60 -8.49 -18.02 -9.26
N SER A 61 -7.87 -17.85 -8.10
CA SER A 61 -7.54 -18.98 -7.22
C SER A 61 -8.77 -19.64 -6.59
N PHE A 62 -9.86 -18.90 -6.36
CA PHE A 62 -11.09 -19.43 -5.77
C PHE A 62 -12.07 -19.96 -6.82
N PHE A 63 -12.16 -19.30 -7.98
CA PHE A 63 -13.15 -19.62 -9.01
C PHE A 63 -12.58 -20.45 -10.18
N GLY A 64 -11.27 -20.68 -10.21
CA GLY A 64 -10.66 -21.68 -11.10
C GLY A 64 -10.50 -21.28 -12.56
N ASP A 65 -10.66 -19.99 -12.90
CA ASP A 65 -10.40 -19.45 -14.26
C ASP A 65 -8.91 -19.10 -14.49
#